data_AF-A0A3C0GQ04-F1
#
_entry.id   AF-A0A3C0GQ04-F1
#
_cell.length_a   1.000
_cell.length_b   1.000
_cell.length_c   1.000
_cell.angle_alpha   90.00
_cell.angle_beta   90.00
_cell.angle_gamma   90.00
#
_symmetry.space_group_name_H-M   'P 1'
#
loop_
_entity.id
_entity.type
_entity.pdbx_description
1 polymer ?
#
loop_
_entity_poly.entity_id
_entity_poly.type
_entity_poly.pdbx_seq_one_letter_code
_entity_poly.pdbx_strand_id
1 'polypeptide(L)'
;MVTLALLSGASLSYSAPASAVSGPSNLSGSRYPDPRCQPPRRNTSNSPSDLTRYQNEVKEHFRCVEKYVEAGHNDIKRIQESLDNAVKGAKRY
;
A
#
# COMPACT_ATOMS: atom_id res chain seq x y z
N MET A 1 36.64 -4.07 52.98
CA MET A 1 35.90 -5.03 52.15
C MET A 1 34.87 -4.24 51.37
N VAL A 2 35.04 -4.09 50.06
CA VAL A 2 34.07 -3.38 49.20
C VAL A 2 33.53 -4.40 48.21
N THR A 3 32.25 -4.74 48.37
CA THR A 3 31.51 -5.64 47.49
C THR A 3 31.09 -4.89 46.23
N LEU A 4 31.71 -5.21 45.10
CA LEU A 4 31.31 -4.72 43.79
C LEU A 4 30.14 -5.59 43.28
N ALA A 5 28.93 -5.03 43.28
CA ALA A 5 27.75 -5.68 42.74
C ALA A 5 27.74 -5.54 41.20
N LEU A 6 27.92 -6.66 40.50
CA LEU A 6 27.76 -6.78 39.05
C LEU A 6 26.27 -6.62 38.70
N LEU A 7 25.90 -5.46 38.15
CA LEU A 7 24.60 -5.25 37.52
C LEU A 7 24.60 -5.90 36.13
N SER A 8 24.05 -7.11 36.08
CA SER A 8 23.74 -7.86 34.87
C SER A 8 22.68 -7.12 34.05
N GLY A 9 23.11 -6.32 33.07
CA GLY A 9 22.23 -5.65 32.12
C GLY A 9 21.58 -6.66 31.18
N ALA A 10 20.35 -7.06 31.46
CA ALA A 10 19.53 -7.87 30.56
C ALA A 10 19.22 -7.04 29.30
N SER A 11 19.84 -7.40 28.18
CA SER A 11 19.57 -6.79 26.87
C SER A 11 18.21 -7.29 26.37
N LEU A 12 17.15 -6.55 26.70
CA LEU A 12 15.83 -6.74 26.08
C LEU A 12 15.96 -6.46 24.58
N SER A 13 16.12 -7.52 23.79
CA SER A 13 16.12 -7.46 22.34
C SER A 13 14.70 -7.17 21.87
N TYR A 14 14.39 -5.88 21.71
CA TYR A 14 13.11 -5.40 21.19
C TYR A 14 13.00 -5.82 19.72
N SER A 15 12.34 -6.95 19.49
CA SER A 15 12.00 -7.44 18.16
C SER A 15 10.82 -6.61 17.67
N ALA A 16 11.08 -5.51 16.95
CA ALA A 16 10.01 -4.73 16.34
C ALA A 16 9.20 -5.64 15.39
N PRO A 17 7.87 -5.73 15.55
CA PRO A 17 7.06 -6.51 14.62
C PRO A 17 7.19 -5.89 13.22
N ALA A 18 7.69 -6.67 12.26
CA ALA A 18 7.62 -6.30 10.86
C ALA A 18 6.14 -6.14 10.50
N SER A 19 5.72 -4.89 10.35
CA SER A 19 4.33 -4.54 10.12
C SER A 19 4.01 -4.86 8.67
N ALA A 20 3.61 -6.11 8.38
CA ALA A 20 3.24 -6.49 7.02
C ALA A 20 2.17 -5.55 6.47
N VAL A 21 2.47 -4.81 5.41
CA VAL A 21 1.48 -3.95 4.75
C VAL A 21 0.28 -4.79 4.36
N SER A 22 -0.88 -4.46 4.92
CA SER A 22 -2.17 -5.03 4.55
C SER A 22 -2.90 -4.08 3.61
N GLY A 23 -3.53 -4.62 2.56
CA GLY A 23 -4.28 -3.82 1.60
C GLY A 23 -4.31 -4.41 0.19
N PRO A 24 -5.13 -3.84 -0.70
CA PRO A 24 -5.20 -4.25 -2.10
C PRO A 24 -3.84 -4.10 -2.78
N SER A 25 -3.65 -4.84 -3.87
CA SER A 25 -2.42 -4.86 -4.67
C SER A 25 -2.78 -4.85 -6.15
N ASN A 26 -2.01 -4.14 -6.97
CA ASN A 26 -2.06 -4.30 -8.41
C ASN A 26 -0.88 -5.14 -8.95
N LEU A 27 0.07 -5.55 -8.10
CA LEU A 27 1.22 -6.36 -8.53
C LEU A 27 0.75 -7.66 -9.19
N SER A 28 0.87 -7.70 -10.51
CA SER A 28 0.49 -8.83 -11.34
C SER A 28 1.47 -8.96 -12.51
N GLY A 29 2.29 -10.01 -12.47
CA GLY A 29 3.24 -10.29 -13.54
C GLY A 29 4.45 -9.34 -13.60
N SER A 30 4.96 -9.13 -14.81
CA SER A 30 6.26 -8.50 -15.07
C SER A 30 6.25 -6.97 -15.18
N ARG A 31 5.08 -6.35 -15.36
CA ARG A 31 4.91 -4.90 -15.41
C ARG A 31 3.78 -4.47 -14.49
N TYR A 32 3.89 -3.27 -13.95
CA TYR A 32 2.78 -2.68 -13.21
C TYR A 32 1.61 -2.45 -14.18
N PRO A 33 0.40 -2.99 -13.90
CA PRO A 33 -0.69 -2.96 -14.86
C PRO A 33 -1.29 -1.55 -14.97
N ASP A 34 -1.81 -1.18 -16.13
CA ASP A 34 -2.60 0.04 -16.30
C ASP A 34 -3.94 -0.05 -15.55
N PRO A 35 -4.50 1.08 -15.08
CA PRO A 35 -5.79 1.10 -14.40
C PRO A 35 -6.91 0.66 -15.35
N ARG A 36 -7.67 -0.36 -14.95
CA ARG A 36 -8.86 -0.84 -15.69
C ARG A 36 -10.12 -0.04 -15.33
N CYS A 37 -10.00 1.29 -15.35
CA CYS A 37 -11.09 2.20 -15.00
C CYS A 37 -11.71 2.78 -16.26
N GLN A 38 -12.93 2.37 -16.60
CA GLN A 38 -13.62 2.86 -17.78
C GLN A 38 -13.92 4.37 -17.62
N PRO A 39 -13.53 5.22 -18.58
CA PRO A 39 -13.87 6.64 -18.52
C PRO A 39 -15.38 6.85 -18.74
N PRO A 40 -16.00 7.80 -18.02
CA PRO A 40 -17.43 8.10 -18.14
C PRO A 40 -17.73 8.64 -19.55
N ARG A 41 -18.92 8.36 -20.08
CA ARG A 41 -19.30 8.78 -21.44
C ARG A 41 -20.54 9.65 -21.41
N ARG A 42 -20.34 10.95 -21.63
CA ARG A 42 -21.46 11.89 -21.73
C ARG A 42 -22.24 11.61 -23.01
N ASN A 43 -23.55 11.53 -22.91
CA ASN A 43 -24.41 11.55 -24.08
C ASN A 43 -24.68 12.99 -24.55
N THR A 44 -25.30 13.14 -25.72
CA THR A 44 -25.66 14.45 -26.29
C THR A 44 -26.93 15.03 -25.68
N SER A 45 -27.74 14.20 -25.03
CA SER A 45 -28.97 14.61 -24.35
C SER A 45 -28.68 15.41 -23.08
N ASN A 46 -29.49 16.44 -22.84
CA ASN A 46 -29.44 17.24 -21.62
C ASN A 46 -30.60 16.91 -20.67
N SER A 47 -31.20 15.72 -20.81
CA SER A 47 -32.26 15.31 -19.88
C SER A 47 -31.71 15.20 -18.45
N PRO A 48 -32.50 15.55 -17.41
CA PRO A 48 -32.03 15.46 -16.03
C PRO A 48 -31.52 14.07 -15.64
N SER A 49 -32.17 12.99 -16.10
CA SER A 49 -31.77 11.62 -15.83
C SER A 49 -30.41 11.27 -16.45
N ASP A 50 -30.15 11.74 -17.66
CA ASP A 50 -28.87 11.53 -18.34
C ASP A 50 -27.71 12.25 -17.65
N LEU A 51 -27.95 13.48 -17.20
CA LEU A 51 -26.98 14.25 -16.43
C LEU A 51 -26.68 13.58 -15.08
N THR A 52 -27.71 13.10 -14.37
CA THR A 52 -27.52 12.35 -13.11
C THR A 52 -26.75 11.05 -13.34
N ARG A 53 -27.05 10.29 -14.40
CA ARG A 53 -26.30 9.08 -14.75
C ARG A 53 -24.82 9.41 -15.00
N TYR A 54 -24.55 10.42 -15.82
CA TYR A 54 -23.18 10.84 -16.12
C TYR A 54 -22.41 11.26 -14.86
N GLN A 55 -23.04 12.02 -13.95
CA GLN A 55 -22.42 12.38 -12.67
C GLN A 55 -22.07 11.15 -11.82
N ASN A 56 -22.90 10.11 -11.82
CA ASN A 56 -22.61 8.87 -11.13
C ASN A 56 -21.45 8.10 -11.79
N GLU A 57 -21.43 8.02 -13.13
CA GLU A 57 -20.30 7.41 -13.86
C GLU A 57 -18.97 8.12 -13.57
N VAL A 58 -18.97 9.45 -13.51
CA VAL A 58 -17.79 10.24 -13.15
C VAL A 58 -17.30 9.89 -11.74
N LYS A 59 -18.21 9.82 -10.76
CA LYS A 59 -17.86 9.45 -9.38
C LYS A 59 -17.28 8.04 -9.29
N GLU A 60 -17.90 7.07 -9.96
CA GLU A 60 -17.40 5.70 -9.97
C GLU A 60 -16.04 5.59 -10.67
N HIS A 61 -15.81 6.36 -11.74
CA HIS A 61 -14.51 6.44 -12.38
C HIS A 61 -13.42 6.94 -11.43
N PHE A 62 -13.66 8.06 -10.73
CA PHE A 62 -12.70 8.58 -9.75
C PHE A 62 -12.44 7.57 -8.63
N ARG A 63 -13.49 6.94 -8.09
CA ARG A 63 -13.36 5.93 -7.05
C ARG A 63 -12.55 4.71 -7.50
N CYS A 64 -12.69 4.31 -8.77
CA CYS A 64 -11.87 3.24 -9.35
C CYS A 64 -10.39 3.63 -9.39
N VAL A 65 -10.09 4.84 -9.86
CA VAL A 65 -8.72 5.36 -9.95
C VAL A 65 -8.10 5.50 -8.55
N GLU A 66 -8.85 5.99 -7.57
CA GLU A 66 -8.40 6.09 -6.17
C GLU A 66 -7.98 4.73 -5.61
N LYS A 67 -8.79 3.68 -5.81
CA LYS A 67 -8.45 2.32 -5.39
C LYS A 67 -7.20 1.78 -6.07
N TYR A 68 -7.03 2.07 -7.36
CA TYR A 68 -5.83 1.69 -8.10
C TYR A 68 -4.58 2.36 -7.49
N VAL A 69 -4.66 3.66 -7.18
CA VAL A 69 -3.56 4.42 -6.56
C VAL A 69 -3.27 3.93 -5.15
N GLU A 70 -4.31 3.65 -4.34
CA GLU A 70 -4.17 3.09 -3.00
C GLU A 70 -3.41 1.75 -3.02
N ALA A 71 -3.81 0.84 -3.91
CA ALA A 71 -3.11 -0.42 -4.12
C ALA A 71 -1.64 -0.19 -4.57
N GLY A 72 -1.38 0.83 -5.39
CA GLY A 72 -0.04 1.30 -5.75
C GLY A 72 0.83 1.68 -4.56
N HIS A 73 0.32 2.52 -3.66
CA HIS A 73 1.06 2.89 -2.46
C HIS A 73 1.34 1.70 -1.55
N ASN A 74 0.38 0.78 -1.41
CA ASN A 74 0.56 -0.45 -0.63
C ASN A 74 1.64 -1.36 -1.24
N ASP A 75 1.70 -1.46 -2.56
CA ASP A 75 2.72 -2.23 -3.28
C ASP A 75 4.13 -1.64 -3.10
N ILE A 76 4.27 -0.32 -3.23
CA ILE A 76 5.55 0.38 -2.99
C ILE A 76 6.05 0.09 -1.58
N LYS A 77 5.16 0.21 -0.58
CA LYS A 77 5.52 -0.04 0.81
C LYS A 77 5.94 -1.50 1.05
N ARG A 78 5.22 -2.48 0.46
CA ARG A 78 5.62 -3.92 0.53
C ARG A 78 6.99 -4.18 -0.07
N ILE A 79 7.29 -3.53 -1.20
CA ILE A 79 8.60 -3.66 -1.86
C ILE A 79 9.69 -3.10 -0.96
N GLN A 80 9.50 -1.90 -0.40
CA GLN A 80 10.45 -1.28 0.53
C GLN A 80 10.71 -2.17 1.76
N GLU A 81 9.67 -2.69 2.40
CA GLU A 81 9.81 -3.60 3.55
C GLU A 81 10.57 -4.88 3.17
N SER A 82 10.34 -5.42 1.97
CA SER A 82 11.03 -6.61 1.48
C SER A 82 12.52 -6.35 1.22
N LEU A 83 12.87 -5.19 0.66
CA LEU A 83 14.25 -4.75 0.47
C LEU A 83 14.97 -4.58 1.81
N ASP A 84 14.34 -3.91 2.77
CA ASP A 84 14.89 -3.72 4.12
C ASP A 84 15.12 -5.05 4.83
N ASN A 85 14.18 -5.99 4.70
CA ASN A 85 14.31 -7.33 5.26
C ASN A 85 15.45 -8.12 4.62
N ALA A 86 15.66 -8.01 3.31
CA ALA A 86 16.79 -8.63 2.63
C ALA A 86 18.13 -8.07 3.13
N VAL A 87 18.25 -6.74 3.27
CA VAL A 87 19.46 -6.10 3.80
C VAL A 87 19.72 -6.52 5.25
N LYS A 88 18.69 -6.54 6.11
CA LYS A 88 18.81 -7.01 7.49
C LYS A 88 19.20 -8.48 7.56
N GLY A 89 18.66 -9.31 6.68
CA GLY A 89 19.01 -10.73 6.56
C GLY A 89 20.48 -10.92 6.17
N ALA A 90 20.97 -10.17 5.20
CA ALA A 90 22.37 -10.24 4.78
C ALA A 90 23.34 -9.83 5.91
N LYS A 91 23.01 -8.78 6.69
CA LYS A 91 23.83 -8.33 7.84
C LYS A 91 23.89 -9.32 9.00
N ARG A 92 23.10 -10.40 8.99
CA ARG A 92 23.13 -11.46 10.01
C ARG A 92 24.18 -12.54 9.70
N TYR A 93 24.78 -12.51 8.51
CA TYR A 93 25.89 -13.36 8.08
C TYR A 93 27.16 -12.53 7.96
#